data_AF-A0A8T5FSX5-F1
#
_entry.id   AF-A0A8T5FSX5-F1
#
_cell.length_a   1.000
_cell.length_b   1.000
_cell.length_c   1.000
_cell.angle_alpha   90.00
_cell.angle_beta   90.00
_cell.angle_gamma   90.00
#
_symmetry.space_group_name_H-M   'P 1'
#
loop_
_entity.id
_entity.type
_entity.pdbx_description
1 polymer ?
#
loop_
_entity_poly.entity_id
_entity_poly.type
_entity_poly.pdbx_seq_one_letter_code
_entity_poly.pdbx_strand_id
1 'polypeptide(L)'
;MNILFVCTQGQNRSKYLAEYLKEKGYSTDYGGVKADGANPLTQEKVDWADVIVAVREHIKDKFLNRFELNGKELIQLEVQDNSKGYSKEAQELSDTSWYEFQKKYVYPNLRKQIEEHISKFKKRSI
;
A
#
# COMPACT_ATOMS: atom_id res chain seq x y z
N MET A 1 6.53 -6.56 14.74
CA MET A 1 5.90 -7.01 13.52
C MET A 1 6.23 -6.02 12.43
N ASN A 2 6.78 -6.50 11.33
CA ASN A 2 7.21 -5.72 10.17
C ASN A 2 6.15 -5.82 9.07
N ILE A 3 5.72 -4.67 8.55
CA ILE A 3 4.67 -4.59 7.52
C ILE A 3 5.26 -4.00 6.24
N LEU A 4 5.13 -4.72 5.13
CA LEU A 4 5.55 -4.26 3.81
C LEU A 4 4.35 -3.86 2.96
N PHE A 5 4.26 -2.59 2.59
CA PHE A 5 3.22 -2.09 1.69
C PHE A 5 3.66 -2.10 0.24
N VAL A 6 2.81 -2.60 -0.65
CA VAL A 6 3.16 -2.85 -2.05
C VAL A 6 2.18 -2.17 -2.99
N CYS A 7 2.68 -1.30 -3.88
CA CYS A 7 1.92 -0.76 -5.00
C CYS A 7 2.66 -0.95 -6.33
N THR A 8 2.29 -0.23 -7.39
CA THR A 8 2.96 -0.34 -8.69
C THR A 8 4.39 0.20 -8.65
N GLN A 9 4.54 1.48 -8.27
CA GLN A 9 5.82 2.21 -8.36
C GLN A 9 6.59 2.31 -7.04
N GLY A 10 5.91 2.09 -5.90
CA GLY A 10 6.49 2.36 -4.59
C GLY A 10 6.56 3.85 -4.23
N GLN A 11 5.66 4.70 -4.76
CA GLN A 11 5.76 6.17 -4.60
C GLN A 11 4.57 6.82 -3.89
N ASN A 12 3.34 6.32 -4.11
CA ASN A 12 2.11 6.94 -3.64
C ASN A 12 1.42 6.10 -2.55
N ARG A 13 0.49 5.22 -2.93
CA ARG A 13 -0.35 4.45 -2.00
C ARG A 13 0.45 3.64 -0.96
N SER A 14 1.50 2.93 -1.38
CA SER A 14 2.30 2.13 -0.44
C SER A 14 3.17 2.99 0.48
N LYS A 15 3.78 4.05 -0.05
CA LYS A 15 4.55 5.02 0.73
C LYS A 15 3.66 5.67 1.80
N TYR A 16 2.50 6.17 1.38
CA TYR A 16 1.52 6.79 2.27
C TYR A 16 1.11 5.88 3.43
N LEU A 17 0.76 4.62 3.14
CA LEU A 17 0.38 3.65 4.18
C LEU A 17 1.53 3.32 5.14
N ALA A 18 2.75 3.17 4.62
CA ALA A 18 3.92 2.93 5.44
C ALA A 18 4.18 4.09 6.41
N GLU A 19 4.14 5.33 5.92
CA GLU A 19 4.29 6.54 6.74
C GLU A 19 3.17 6.67 7.77
N TYR A 20 1.92 6.49 7.34
CA TYR A 20 0.75 6.56 8.21
C TYR A 20 0.80 5.58 9.38
N LEU A 21 1.18 4.31 9.15
CA LEU A 21 1.32 3.34 10.23
C LEU A 21 2.62 3.51 11.03
N LYS A 22 3.68 4.02 10.41
CA LYS A 22 4.91 4.37 11.13
C LYS A 22 4.65 5.40 12.21
N GLU A 23 3.86 6.44 11.90
CA GLU A 23 3.41 7.45 12.88
C GLU A 23 2.58 6.84 14.02
N LYS A 24 1.95 5.69 13.80
CA LYS A 24 1.20 4.94 14.83
C LYS A 24 2.05 3.92 15.62
N GLY A 25 3.36 3.89 15.38
CA GLY A 25 4.34 3.05 16.08
C GLY A 25 4.55 1.66 15.47
N TYR A 26 4.12 1.42 14.23
CA TYR A 26 4.40 0.16 13.53
C TYR A 26 5.76 0.21 12.82
N SER A 27 6.41 -0.95 12.72
CA SER A 27 7.60 -1.12 11.88
C SER A 27 7.15 -1.36 10.44
N THR A 28 7.39 -0.42 9.55
CA THR A 28 6.88 -0.45 8.18
C THR A 28 7.95 -0.18 7.14
N ASP A 29 7.77 -0.75 5.96
CA ASP A 29 8.50 -0.42 4.73
C ASP A 29 7.51 -0.44 3.54
N TYR A 30 7.95 0.04 2.39
CA TYR A 30 7.17 0.05 1.16
C TYR A 30 8.00 -0.27 -0.07
N GLY A 31 7.31 -0.65 -1.15
CA GLY A 31 7.92 -0.82 -2.46
C GLY A 31 6.92 -0.93 -3.61
N GLY A 32 7.48 -1.06 -4.82
CA GLY A 32 6.78 -1.20 -6.09
C GLY A 32 7.06 -2.54 -6.77
N VAL A 33 6.03 -3.15 -7.37
CA VAL A 33 6.18 -4.37 -8.21
C VAL A 33 6.74 -4.08 -9.60
N LYS A 34 7.10 -2.84 -9.93
CA LYS A 34 7.87 -2.50 -11.14
C LYS A 34 9.37 -2.43 -10.82
N ALA A 35 10.18 -3.08 -11.64
CA ALA A 35 11.65 -3.09 -11.48
C ALA A 35 12.26 -1.70 -11.72
N ASP A 36 11.64 -0.90 -12.58
CA ASP A 36 11.96 0.51 -12.89
C ASP A 36 11.10 1.50 -12.08
N GLY A 37 10.46 1.02 -11.01
CA GLY A 37 9.66 1.86 -10.11
C GLY A 37 10.52 2.84 -9.31
N ALA A 38 9.87 3.81 -8.65
CA ALA A 38 10.56 4.79 -7.81
C ALA A 38 11.21 4.16 -6.56
N ASN A 39 10.63 3.08 -6.03
CA ASN A 39 11.20 2.28 -4.96
C ASN A 39 10.91 0.79 -5.24
N PRO A 40 11.69 0.14 -6.12
CA PRO A 40 11.44 -1.24 -6.53
C PRO A 40 11.52 -2.21 -5.36
N LEU A 41 10.66 -3.22 -5.36
CA LEU A 41 10.75 -4.32 -4.40
C LEU A 41 11.95 -5.22 -4.68
N THR A 42 12.54 -5.71 -3.59
CA THR A 42 13.56 -6.76 -3.56
C THR A 42 13.06 -7.92 -2.70
N GLN A 43 13.61 -9.13 -2.91
CA GLN A 43 13.29 -10.28 -2.06
C GLN A 43 13.69 -10.02 -0.59
N GLU A 44 14.78 -9.27 -0.35
CA GLU A 44 15.18 -8.85 0.99
C GLU A 44 14.09 -8.08 1.75
N LYS A 45 13.42 -7.12 1.10
CA LYS A 45 12.28 -6.41 1.69
C LYS A 45 11.13 -7.36 2.02
N VAL A 46 10.89 -8.34 1.16
CA VAL A 46 9.85 -9.36 1.35
C VAL A 46 10.19 -10.26 2.53
N ASP A 47 11.44 -10.68 2.64
CA ASP A 47 11.92 -11.55 3.72
C ASP A 47 11.93 -10.84 5.07
N TRP A 48 12.19 -9.54 5.10
CA TRP A 48 12.09 -8.70 6.30
C TRP A 48 10.67 -8.58 6.86
N ALA A 49 9.65 -8.71 6.01
CA ALA A 49 8.25 -8.50 6.38
C ALA A 49 7.67 -9.72 7.09
N ASP A 50 6.86 -9.48 8.13
CA ASP A 50 5.99 -10.51 8.71
C ASP A 50 4.65 -10.57 7.95
N VAL A 51 4.16 -9.39 7.53
CA VAL A 51 2.91 -9.21 6.79
C VAL A 51 3.19 -8.33 5.57
N ILE A 52 2.66 -8.74 4.42
CA ILE A 52 2.72 -7.99 3.17
C ILE A 52 1.32 -7.50 2.83
N VAL A 53 1.20 -6.24 2.41
CA VAL A 53 -0.07 -5.61 2.05
C VAL A 53 0.00 -5.08 0.62
N ALA A 54 -0.69 -5.74 -0.31
CA ALA A 54 -0.84 -5.29 -1.69
C ALA A 54 -2.07 -4.39 -1.84
N VAL A 55 -1.91 -3.20 -2.41
CA VAL A 55 -2.98 -2.17 -2.42
C VAL A 55 -4.11 -2.40 -3.45
N ARG A 56 -3.96 -3.38 -4.35
CA ARG A 56 -4.97 -3.88 -5.32
C ARG A 56 -4.67 -5.31 -5.72
N GLU A 57 -5.69 -6.04 -6.18
CA GLU A 57 -5.59 -7.43 -6.64
C GLU A 57 -4.51 -7.63 -7.72
N HIS A 58 -4.57 -6.92 -8.85
CA HIS A 58 -3.55 -7.07 -9.91
C HIS A 58 -2.10 -6.74 -9.48
N ILE A 59 -1.90 -6.05 -8.34
CA ILE A 59 -0.57 -5.82 -7.76
C ILE A 59 -0.13 -7.05 -6.96
N LYS A 60 -1.05 -7.68 -6.22
CA LYS A 60 -0.85 -8.97 -5.55
C LYS A 60 -0.39 -10.03 -6.54
N ASP A 61 -1.04 -10.13 -7.70
CA ASP A 61 -0.67 -11.13 -8.72
C ASP A 61 0.74 -10.90 -9.26
N LYS A 62 1.07 -9.63 -9.58
CA LYS A 62 2.42 -9.26 -10.02
C LYS A 62 3.48 -9.49 -8.95
N PHE A 63 3.11 -9.33 -7.68
CA PHE A 63 3.97 -9.62 -6.55
C PHE A 63 4.26 -11.13 -6.46
N LEU A 64 3.21 -11.96 -6.48
CA LEU A 64 3.32 -13.43 -6.38
C LEU A 64 4.08 -14.06 -7.55
N ASN A 65 4.00 -13.45 -8.74
CA ASN A 65 4.78 -13.91 -9.90
C ASN A 65 6.28 -13.63 -9.81
N ARG A 66 6.71 -12.77 -8.88
CA ARG A 66 8.10 -12.26 -8.81
C ARG A 66 8.82 -12.60 -7.52
N PHE A 67 8.09 -12.81 -6.42
CA PHE A 67 8.68 -12.92 -5.09
C PHE A 67 8.15 -14.15 -4.36
N GLU A 68 9.03 -14.77 -3.59
CA GLU A 68 8.68 -15.91 -2.76
C GLU A 68 8.10 -15.42 -1.43
N LEU A 69 6.93 -15.94 -1.08
CA LEU A 69 6.21 -15.50 0.11
C LEU A 69 6.63 -16.25 1.38
N ASN A 70 7.13 -17.48 1.22
CA ASN A 70 7.68 -18.30 2.31
C ASN A 70 6.75 -18.39 3.54
N GLY A 71 5.44 -18.59 3.30
CA GLY A 71 4.43 -18.77 4.34
C GLY A 71 3.99 -17.50 5.08
N LYS A 72 4.46 -16.32 4.67
CA LYS A 72 4.05 -15.02 5.23
C LYS A 72 2.57 -14.73 4.97
N GLU A 73 1.98 -13.79 5.72
CA GLU A 73 0.62 -13.32 5.43
C GLU A 73 0.64 -12.31 4.29
N LEU A 74 -0.26 -12.46 3.31
CA LEU A 74 -0.47 -11.50 2.22
C LEU A 74 -1.90 -10.97 2.26
N ILE A 75 -2.05 -9.71 2.64
CA ILE A 75 -3.31 -8.98 2.67
C ILE A 75 -3.48 -8.20 1.36
N GLN A 76 -4.69 -8.20 0.82
CA GLN A 76 -5.05 -7.41 -0.34
C GLN A 76 -6.08 -6.35 0.05
N LEU A 77 -5.77 -5.11 -0.27
CA LEU A 77 -6.71 -3.99 -0.26
C LEU A 77 -7.22 -3.76 -1.68
N GLU A 78 -8.33 -3.03 -1.83
CA GLU A 78 -8.85 -2.63 -3.14
C GLU A 78 -9.00 -1.12 -3.22
N VAL A 79 -7.87 -0.43 -3.46
CA VAL A 79 -7.81 1.03 -3.55
C VAL A 79 -7.18 1.52 -4.84
N GLN A 80 -8.00 2.18 -5.67
CA GLN A 80 -7.58 2.86 -6.89
C GLN A 80 -6.97 4.24 -6.58
N ASP A 81 -6.05 4.69 -7.44
CA ASP A 81 -5.37 5.99 -7.34
C ASP A 81 -5.63 6.92 -8.52
N ASN A 82 -6.64 6.60 -9.34
CA ASN A 82 -7.15 7.46 -10.40
C ASN A 82 -8.63 7.76 -10.16
N SER A 83 -9.15 8.77 -10.85
CA SER A 83 -10.54 9.24 -10.69
C SER A 83 -11.58 8.40 -11.44
N LYS A 84 -11.17 7.35 -12.18
CA LYS A 84 -12.11 6.55 -12.97
C LYS A 84 -13.13 5.86 -12.06
N GLY A 85 -14.41 6.12 -12.32
CA GLY A 85 -15.52 5.58 -11.53
C GLY A 85 -15.85 6.36 -10.25
N TYR A 86 -15.10 7.43 -9.94
CA TYR A 86 -15.52 8.40 -8.91
C TYR A 86 -16.52 9.42 -9.47
N SER A 87 -17.10 10.24 -8.59
CA SER A 87 -18.04 11.31 -8.97
C SER A 87 -17.41 12.31 -9.95
N LYS A 88 -18.24 13.10 -10.65
CA LYS A 88 -17.77 14.17 -11.54
C LYS A 88 -16.87 15.17 -10.81
N GLU A 89 -17.25 15.57 -9.59
CA GLU A 89 -16.43 16.43 -8.72
C GLU A 89 -15.04 15.85 -8.45
N ALA A 90 -14.94 14.54 -8.20
CA ALA A 90 -13.67 13.88 -7.96
C ALA A 90 -12.81 13.79 -9.23
N GLN A 91 -13.44 13.62 -10.39
CA GLN A 91 -12.77 13.66 -11.69
C GLN A 91 -12.22 15.06 -11.98
N GLU A 92 -13.04 16.09 -11.85
CA GLU A 92 -12.61 17.50 -11.99
C GLU A 92 -11.50 17.87 -11.00
N LEU A 93 -11.58 17.37 -9.76
CA LEU A 93 -10.51 17.59 -8.78
C LEU A 93 -9.22 16.88 -9.19
N SER A 94 -9.30 15.66 -9.73
CA SER A 94 -8.12 14.94 -10.20
C SER A 94 -7.45 15.63 -11.40
N ASP A 95 -8.24 16.27 -12.26
CA ASP A 95 -7.73 17.00 -13.42
C ASP A 95 -7.03 18.31 -13.02
N THR A 96 -7.54 18.97 -11.98
CA THR A 96 -7.00 20.25 -11.49
C THR A 96 -5.89 20.07 -10.45
N SER A 97 -5.97 19.04 -9.61
CA SER A 97 -4.97 18.72 -8.59
C SER A 97 -5.01 17.25 -8.22
N TRP A 98 -4.12 16.47 -8.84
CA TRP A 98 -3.92 15.06 -8.49
C TRP A 98 -3.70 14.85 -6.98
N TYR A 99 -2.91 15.73 -6.35
CA TYR A 99 -2.61 15.62 -4.92
C TYR A 99 -3.85 15.83 -4.03
N GLU A 100 -4.67 16.84 -4.32
CA GLU A 100 -5.90 17.05 -3.54
C GLU A 100 -6.93 15.94 -3.79
N PHE A 101 -6.98 15.37 -5.00
CA PHE A 101 -7.74 14.15 -5.25
C PHE A 101 -7.26 12.97 -4.38
N GLN A 102 -5.94 12.73 -4.30
CA GLN A 102 -5.40 11.67 -3.44
C GLN A 102 -5.80 11.88 -1.97
N LYS A 103 -5.64 13.10 -1.46
CA LYS A 103 -6.00 13.46 -0.06
C LYS A 103 -7.48 13.28 0.25
N LYS A 104 -8.35 13.68 -0.68
CA LYS A 104 -9.80 13.69 -0.45
C LYS A 104 -10.44 12.31 -0.66
N TYR A 105 -9.94 11.51 -1.59
CA TYR A 105 -10.62 10.27 -2.01
C TYR A 105 -9.80 9.00 -1.82
N VAL A 106 -8.48 9.03 -2.03
CA VAL A 106 -7.66 7.82 -2.04
C VAL A 106 -7.15 7.48 -0.63
N TYR A 107 -6.50 8.43 0.03
CA TYR A 107 -5.91 8.23 1.36
C TYR A 107 -6.94 7.87 2.43
N PRO A 108 -8.15 8.48 2.49
CA PRO A 108 -9.17 8.04 3.43
C PRO A 108 -9.60 6.59 3.21
N ASN A 109 -9.69 6.13 1.95
CA ASN A 109 -10.04 4.75 1.64
C ASN A 109 -8.91 3.77 2.02
N LEU A 110 -7.65 4.14 1.78
CA LEU A 110 -6.49 3.38 2.26
C LEU A 110 -6.55 3.20 3.78
N ARG A 111 -6.79 4.29 4.52
CA ARG A 111 -6.89 4.25 5.99
C ARG A 111 -8.03 3.36 6.46
N LYS A 112 -9.22 3.52 5.88
CA LYS A 112 -10.39 2.69 6.23
C LYS A 112 -10.07 1.20 6.09
N GLN A 113 -9.57 0.78 4.93
CA GLN A 113 -9.33 -0.65 4.67
C GLN A 113 -8.16 -1.20 5.50
N ILE A 114 -7.08 -0.44 5.71
CA ILE A 114 -5.99 -0.93 6.57
C ILE A 114 -6.43 -1.03 8.03
N GLU A 115 -7.27 -0.11 8.52
CA GLU A 115 -7.77 -0.12 9.89
C GLU A 115 -8.66 -1.32 10.18
N GLU A 116 -9.42 -1.83 9.19
CA GLU A 116 -10.17 -3.08 9.27
C GLU A 116 -9.26 -4.32 9.48
N HIS A 117 -7.97 -4.20 9.12
CA HIS A 117 -6.97 -5.26 9.31
C HIS A 117 -6.00 -5.00 10.48
N ILE A 118 -5.93 -3.77 11.00
CA ILE A 118 -4.98 -3.38 12.05
C ILE A 118 -5.13 -4.19 13.34
N SER A 119 -6.34 -4.68 13.66
CA SER A 119 -6.56 -5.53 14.84
C SER A 119 -5.75 -6.84 14.78
N LYS A 120 -5.36 -7.29 13.57
CA LYS A 120 -4.47 -8.42 13.36
C LYS A 120 -3.00 -8.08 13.62
N PHE A 121 -2.64 -6.79 13.57
CA PHE A 121 -1.27 -6.32 13.70
C PHE A 121 -0.93 -6.12 15.18
N LYS A 122 -0.37 -7.14 15.82
CA LYS A 122 0.15 -7.00 17.19
C LYS A 122 1.29 -5.99 17.19
N LYS A 123 1.13 -4.89 17.95
CA LYS A 123 2.24 -3.97 18.22
C LYS A 123 3.34 -4.73 18.95
N ARG A 124 4.60 -4.55 18.55
CA ARG A 124 5.71 -5.02 19.38
C ARG A 124 5.68 -4.17 20.66
N SER A 125 5.51 -4.80 21.82
CA SER A 125 5.86 -4.17 23.08
C SER A 125 7.35 -3.81 23.01
N ILE A 126 7.65 -2.53 23.23
CA ILE A 126 9.02 -2.03 23.37
C ILE A 126 9.58 -2.55 24.70
#